data_AF-X1SPY8-F1
#
_entry.id   AF-X1SPY8-F1
#
_cell.length_a   1.000
_cell.length_b   1.000
_cell.length_c   1.000
_cell.angle_alpha   90.00
_cell.angle_beta   90.00
_cell.angle_gamma   90.00
#
_symmetry.space_group_name_H-M   'P 1'
#
loop_
_entity.id
_entity.type
_entity.pdbx_description
1 polymer ?
#
loop_
_entity_poly.entity_id
_entity_poly.type
_entity_poly.pdbx_seq_one_letter_code
_entity_poly.pdbx_strand_id
1 'polypeptide(L)'
;FVSVNPTGPLHVGHGRGAILGSTLANVLTAAGYKVEKEYYINDAGNQIDAFRHSLHARYQQCLGINAQMPSDGYLGSYMVDLAKEITAEEGNRFLNLPSQEAISQLGQIGLEKMIAMIRSDLELLGVNFDVWFGEQSLYDNGQYQKVMSLLRQRGYITESEGALA
;
A
#
# COMPACT_ATOMS: atom_id res chain seq x y z
N PHE A 1 -3.41 10.24 8.55
CA PHE A 1 -2.92 9.55 9.78
C PHE A 1 -3.12 8.05 9.60
N VAL A 2 -2.54 7.19 10.46
CA VAL A 2 -2.38 5.74 10.22
C VAL A 2 -1.40 5.45 9.09
N SER A 3 -1.79 5.75 7.84
CA SER A 3 -0.96 5.72 6.61
C SER A 3 0.05 4.57 6.58
N VAL A 4 -0.44 3.35 6.84
CA VAL A 4 0.39 2.15 6.82
C VAL A 4 0.54 1.64 5.40
N ASN A 5 1.67 1.00 5.14
CA ASN A 5 1.91 0.35 3.86
C ASN A 5 0.86 -0.76 3.63
N PRO A 6 0.25 -0.86 2.44
CA PRO A 6 -0.80 -1.82 2.12
C PRO A 6 -0.25 -3.24 1.87
N THR A 7 0.85 -3.61 2.54
CA THR A 7 1.54 -4.90 2.39
C THR A 7 1.23 -5.86 3.53
N GLY A 8 0.34 -5.48 4.45
CA GLY A 8 -0.12 -6.31 5.56
C GLY A 8 -1.31 -5.70 6.31
N PRO A 9 -1.99 -6.49 7.15
CA PRO A 9 -3.17 -6.05 7.88
C PRO A 9 -2.81 -5.02 8.96
N LEU A 10 -3.82 -4.30 9.46
CA LEU A 10 -3.63 -3.44 10.62
C LEU A 10 -3.31 -4.28 11.86
N HIS A 11 -2.32 -3.83 12.63
CA HIS A 11 -2.02 -4.39 13.95
C HIS A 11 -2.36 -3.39 15.06
N VAL A 12 -2.37 -3.84 16.31
CA VAL A 12 -2.73 -3.03 17.49
C VAL A 12 -2.00 -1.69 17.58
N GLY A 13 -0.72 -1.65 17.17
CA GLY A 13 0.06 -0.40 17.12
C GLY A 13 -0.55 0.69 16.23
N HIS A 14 -1.20 0.31 15.12
CA HIS A 14 -1.86 1.24 14.21
C HIS A 14 -3.17 1.78 14.80
N GLY A 15 -3.88 0.95 15.59
CA GLY A 15 -5.11 1.35 16.26
C GLY A 15 -4.94 2.58 17.15
N ARG A 16 -3.80 2.69 17.85
CA ARG A 16 -3.48 3.90 18.66
C ARG A 16 -3.44 5.16 17.79
N GLY A 17 -2.72 5.10 16.66
CA GLY A 17 -2.63 6.23 15.72
C GLY A 17 -3.98 6.59 15.09
N ALA A 18 -4.78 5.57 14.77
CA ALA A 18 -6.13 5.72 14.22
C ALA A 18 -7.06 6.47 15.19
N ILE A 19 -7.10 6.03 16.44
CA ILE A 19 -7.97 6.62 17.47
C ILE A 19 -7.55 8.06 17.77
N LEU A 20 -6.25 8.31 17.94
CA LEU A 20 -5.74 9.65 18.23
C LEU A 20 -6.03 10.63 17.08
N GLY A 21 -5.73 10.24 15.84
CA GLY A 21 -5.98 11.08 14.67
C GLY A 21 -7.47 11.36 14.45
N SER A 22 -8.31 10.33 14.58
CA SER A 22 -9.76 10.46 14.45
C SER A 22 -10.35 11.38 15.54
N THR A 23 -9.90 11.21 16.79
CA THR A 23 -10.37 12.04 17.91
C THR A 23 -9.99 13.50 17.69
N LEU A 24 -8.74 13.78 17.31
CA LEU A 24 -8.28 15.14 17.04
C LEU A 24 -9.09 15.77 15.90
N ALA A 25 -9.29 15.05 14.79
CA ALA A 25 -10.07 15.52 13.66
C ALA A 25 -11.50 15.88 14.09
N ASN A 26 -12.16 15.01 14.86
CA ASN A 26 -13.52 15.24 15.35
C ASN A 26 -13.62 16.45 16.28
N VAL A 27 -12.64 16.64 17.17
CA VAL A 27 -12.57 17.82 18.06
C VAL A 27 -12.42 19.11 17.25
N LEU A 28 -11.54 19.12 16.24
CA LEU A 28 -11.35 20.27 15.37
C LEU A 28 -12.62 20.58 14.55
N THR A 29 -13.29 19.57 14.01
CA THR A 29 -14.57 19.74 13.33
C THR A 29 -15.63 20.32 14.26
N ALA A 30 -15.74 19.79 15.49
CA ALA A 30 -16.69 20.29 16.49
C ALA A 30 -16.39 21.75 16.91
N ALA A 31 -15.13 22.17 16.85
CA ALA A 31 -14.71 23.56 17.10
C ALA A 31 -14.95 24.50 15.90
N GLY A 32 -15.53 24.02 14.79
CA GLY A 32 -15.88 24.82 13.62
C GLY A 32 -14.78 24.92 12.56
N TYR A 33 -13.69 24.16 12.68
CA TYR A 33 -12.67 24.10 11.63
C TYR A 33 -13.13 23.22 10.47
N LYS A 34 -12.72 23.58 9.24
CA LYS A 34 -12.81 22.69 8.10
C LYS A 34 -11.67 21.67 8.19
N VAL A 35 -12.02 20.40 8.35
CA VAL A 35 -11.06 19.29 8.52
C VAL A 35 -11.29 18.28 7.40
N GLU A 36 -10.20 17.78 6.83
CA GLU A 36 -10.18 16.65 5.90
C GLU A 36 -9.29 15.56 6.47
N LYS A 37 -9.80 14.34 6.53
CA LYS A 37 -9.08 13.16 7.00
C LYS A 37 -8.57 12.40 5.80
N GLU A 38 -7.26 12.43 5.60
CA GLU A 38 -6.59 11.73 4.51
C GLU A 38 -5.81 10.50 5.01
N TYR A 39 -5.98 9.39 4.29
CA TYR A 39 -5.13 8.21 4.37
C TYR A 39 -4.15 8.23 3.20
N TYR A 40 -2.85 8.22 3.50
CA TYR A 40 -1.80 8.16 2.50
C TYR A 40 -1.39 6.70 2.27
N ILE A 41 -1.59 6.20 1.05
CA ILE A 41 -1.25 4.84 0.63
C ILE A 41 0.13 4.89 -0.03
N ASN A 42 1.10 4.26 0.60
CA ASN A 42 2.40 4.02 -0.02
C ASN A 42 2.32 2.76 -0.91
N ASP A 43 1.94 2.96 -2.17
CA ASP A 43 1.74 1.91 -3.19
C ASP A 43 2.91 1.79 -4.18
N ALA A 44 4.07 2.36 -3.84
CA ALA A 44 5.28 2.34 -4.66
C ALA A 44 6.52 1.82 -3.91
N GLY A 45 7.52 1.35 -4.68
CA GLY A 45 8.85 1.01 -4.17
C GLY A 45 9.05 -0.44 -3.69
N ASN A 46 10.23 -0.69 -3.12
CA ASN A 46 10.75 -2.04 -2.87
C ASN A 46 9.86 -2.92 -1.97
N GLN A 47 9.15 -2.32 -1.01
CA GLN A 47 8.26 -3.07 -0.13
C GLN A 47 7.06 -3.64 -0.90
N ILE A 48 6.52 -2.87 -1.84
CA ILE A 48 5.44 -3.32 -2.69
C ILE A 48 5.93 -4.43 -3.61
N ASP A 49 7.10 -4.29 -4.20
CA ASP A 49 7.67 -5.36 -5.03
C ASP A 49 7.92 -6.64 -4.25
N ALA A 50 8.47 -6.57 -3.04
CA ALA A 50 8.63 -7.73 -2.17
C ALA A 50 7.27 -8.38 -1.84
N PHE A 51 6.23 -7.59 -1.61
CA PHE A 51 4.86 -8.08 -1.42
C PHE A 51 4.32 -8.81 -2.66
N ARG A 52 4.45 -8.22 -3.86
CA ARG A 52 3.99 -8.83 -5.12
C ARG A 52 4.66 -10.17 -5.39
N HIS A 53 5.98 -10.25 -5.20
CA HIS A 53 6.73 -11.50 -5.38
C HIS A 53 6.35 -12.56 -4.34
N SER A 54 6.10 -12.14 -3.10
CA SER A 54 5.64 -13.03 -2.04
C SER A 54 4.25 -13.60 -2.34
N LEU A 55 3.34 -12.75 -2.82
CA LEU A 55 1.99 -13.16 -3.20
C LEU A 55 2.02 -14.15 -4.37
N HIS A 56 2.86 -13.89 -5.38
CA HIS A 56 3.04 -14.79 -6.52
C HIS A 56 3.53 -16.17 -6.09
N ALA A 57 4.54 -16.24 -5.21
CA ALA A 57 5.01 -17.51 -4.67
C ALA A 57 3.92 -18.26 -3.88
N ARG A 58 3.14 -17.55 -3.05
CA ARG A 58 2.02 -18.17 -2.30
C ARG A 58 0.88 -18.64 -3.21
N TYR A 59 0.56 -17.90 -4.26
CA TYR A 59 -0.44 -18.27 -5.26
C TYR A 59 -0.02 -19.55 -6.00
N GLN A 60 1.25 -19.64 -6.44
CA GLN A 60 1.79 -20.86 -7.04
C GLN A 60 1.72 -22.06 -6.08
N GLN A 61 2.07 -21.86 -4.80
CA GLN A 61 1.94 -22.90 -3.76
C GLN A 61 0.48 -23.36 -3.56
N CYS A 62 -0.50 -22.44 -3.59
CA CYS A 62 -1.92 -22.79 -3.49
C CYS A 62 -2.40 -23.67 -4.66
N LEU A 63 -1.77 -23.53 -5.82
CA LEU A 63 -2.03 -24.34 -7.01
C LEU A 63 -1.17 -25.62 -7.09
N GLY A 64 -0.46 -25.97 -6.00
CA GLY A 64 0.34 -27.19 -5.90
C GLY A 64 1.73 -27.10 -6.54
N ILE A 65 2.18 -25.91 -6.95
CA ILE A 65 3.51 -25.70 -7.50
C ILE A 65 4.49 -25.45 -6.36
N ASN A 66 5.63 -26.15 -6.36
CA ASN A 66 6.70 -25.92 -5.40
C ASN A 66 7.46 -24.63 -5.75
N ALA A 67 6.96 -23.49 -5.28
CA ALA A 67 7.59 -22.19 -5.43
C ALA A 67 8.35 -21.78 -4.16
N GLN A 68 9.56 -21.24 -4.32
CA GLN A 68 10.37 -20.76 -3.21
C GLN A 68 9.94 -19.33 -2.82
N MET A 69 9.86 -19.05 -1.51
CA MET A 69 9.58 -17.70 -1.01
C MET A 69 10.81 -16.79 -1.18
N PRO A 70 10.62 -15.50 -1.55
CA PRO A 70 11.71 -14.52 -1.56
C PRO A 70 12.34 -14.36 -0.17
N SER A 71 13.65 -14.09 -0.10
CA SER A 71 14.39 -13.93 1.16
C SER A 71 13.95 -12.70 1.97
N ASP A 72 13.55 -11.65 1.28
CA ASP A 72 12.99 -10.40 1.80
C ASP A 72 11.45 -10.39 1.73
N GLY A 73 10.85 -11.56 1.48
CA GLY A 73 9.41 -11.70 1.27
C GLY A 73 8.57 -11.63 2.54
N TYR A 74 7.29 -11.38 2.36
CA TYR A 74 6.28 -11.39 3.40
C TYR A 74 5.83 -12.83 3.68
N LEU A 75 6.03 -13.27 4.93
CA LEU A 75 5.80 -14.67 5.34
C LEU A 75 4.55 -14.88 6.19
N GLY A 76 3.83 -13.80 6.55
CA GLY A 76 2.67 -13.88 7.43
C GLY A 76 1.54 -14.75 6.86
N SER A 77 0.70 -15.29 7.75
CA SER A 77 -0.44 -16.15 7.36
C SER A 77 -1.42 -15.44 6.43
N TYR A 78 -1.59 -14.12 6.58
CA TYR A 78 -2.42 -13.29 5.72
C TYR A 78 -2.02 -13.39 4.23
N MET A 79 -0.74 -13.63 3.90
CA MET A 79 -0.31 -13.85 2.51
C MET A 79 -0.82 -15.17 1.95
N VAL A 80 -0.92 -16.20 2.80
CA VAL A 80 -1.49 -17.50 2.44
C VAL A 80 -3.00 -17.36 2.24
N ASP A 81 -3.67 -16.64 3.15
CA ASP A 81 -5.11 -16.43 3.08
C ASP A 81 -5.49 -15.58 1.86
N LEU A 82 -4.76 -14.49 1.60
CA LEU A 82 -4.90 -13.67 0.41
C LEU A 82 -4.66 -14.46 -0.89
N ALA A 83 -3.62 -15.30 -0.92
CA ALA A 83 -3.36 -16.15 -2.08
C ALA A 83 -4.49 -17.16 -2.33
N LYS A 84 -5.04 -17.77 -1.26
CA LYS A 84 -6.19 -18.68 -1.37
C LYS A 84 -7.43 -17.97 -1.89
N GLU A 85 -7.71 -16.78 -1.37
CA GLU A 85 -8.83 -15.95 -1.81
C GLU A 85 -8.73 -15.64 -3.31
N ILE A 86 -7.57 -15.14 -3.75
CA ILE A 86 -7.35 -14.84 -5.18
C ILE A 86 -7.39 -16.11 -6.03
N THR A 87 -6.85 -17.23 -5.55
CA THR A 87 -6.92 -18.51 -6.26
C THR A 87 -8.36 -19.01 -6.42
N ALA A 88 -9.21 -18.78 -5.42
CA ALA A 88 -10.62 -19.15 -5.49
C ALA A 88 -11.40 -18.30 -6.50
N GLU A 89 -11.05 -17.02 -6.65
CA GLU A 89 -11.69 -16.08 -7.57
C GLU A 89 -11.17 -16.18 -9.01
N GLU A 90 -9.84 -16.28 -9.18
CA GLU A 90 -9.16 -16.17 -10.47
C GLU A 90 -8.63 -17.52 -10.99
N GLY A 91 -8.75 -18.59 -10.20
CA GLY A 91 -8.32 -19.93 -10.58
C GLY A 91 -6.81 -20.02 -10.84
N ASN A 92 -6.43 -20.52 -12.01
CA ASN A 92 -5.04 -20.65 -12.46
C ASN A 92 -4.62 -19.61 -13.51
N ARG A 93 -5.43 -18.56 -13.71
CA ARG A 93 -5.27 -17.55 -14.77
C ARG A 93 -3.83 -17.01 -14.88
N PHE A 94 -3.21 -16.68 -13.75
CA PHE A 94 -1.89 -16.05 -13.74
C PHE A 94 -0.72 -17.03 -13.96
N LEU A 95 -0.94 -18.36 -13.98
CA LEU A 95 0.16 -19.32 -14.21
C LEU A 95 0.67 -19.33 -15.65
N ASN A 96 -0.19 -18.98 -16.61
CA ASN A 96 0.14 -19.03 -18.03
C ASN A 96 0.70 -17.70 -18.57
N LEU A 97 0.76 -16.67 -17.73
CA LEU A 97 1.31 -15.38 -18.10
C LEU A 97 2.84 -15.36 -17.95
N PRO A 98 3.55 -14.48 -18.70
CA PRO A 98 4.93 -14.17 -18.41
C PRO A 98 5.09 -13.75 -16.94
N SER A 99 6.15 -14.22 -16.28
CA SER A 99 6.30 -14.07 -14.82
C SER A 99 6.14 -12.62 -14.33
N GLN A 100 6.68 -11.64 -15.07
CA GLN A 100 6.58 -10.23 -14.69
C GLN A 100 5.15 -9.69 -14.79
N GLU A 101 4.41 -10.12 -15.82
CA GLU A 101 3.01 -9.73 -16.00
C GLU A 101 2.12 -10.38 -14.93
N ALA A 102 2.36 -11.66 -14.61
CA ALA A 102 1.68 -12.37 -13.53
C ALA A 102 1.89 -11.66 -12.18
N ILE A 103 3.14 -11.33 -11.83
CA ILE A 103 3.49 -10.65 -10.57
C ILE A 103 2.83 -9.27 -10.49
N SER A 104 2.82 -8.52 -11.59
CA SER A 104 2.20 -7.20 -11.63
C SER A 104 0.68 -7.26 -11.44
N GLN A 105 -0.03 -8.07 -12.23
CA GLN A 105 -1.49 -8.19 -12.15
C GLN A 105 -1.96 -8.78 -10.82
N LEU A 106 -1.33 -9.87 -10.37
CA LEU A 106 -1.63 -10.48 -9.08
C LEU A 106 -1.34 -9.52 -7.93
N GLY A 107 -0.22 -8.79 -8.05
CA GLY A 107 0.18 -7.75 -7.13
C GLY A 107 -0.87 -6.65 -6.98
N GLN A 108 -1.41 -6.16 -8.09
CA GLN A 108 -2.45 -5.13 -8.10
C GLN A 108 -3.71 -5.60 -7.36
N ILE A 109 -4.19 -6.81 -7.68
CA ILE A 109 -5.36 -7.41 -7.01
C ILE A 109 -5.10 -7.58 -5.50
N GLY A 110 -3.90 -8.05 -5.14
CA GLY A 110 -3.48 -8.19 -3.75
C GLY A 110 -3.49 -6.87 -2.98
N LEU A 111 -2.95 -5.80 -3.58
CA LEU A 111 -2.93 -4.46 -2.98
C LEU A 111 -4.35 -3.92 -2.79
N GLU A 112 -5.22 -4.08 -3.78
CA GLU A 112 -6.62 -3.64 -3.70
C GLU A 112 -7.37 -4.34 -2.55
N LYS A 113 -7.20 -5.66 -2.43
CA LYS A 113 -7.78 -6.43 -1.32
C LYS A 113 -7.21 -6.03 0.03
N MET A 114 -5.90 -5.76 0.11
CA MET A 114 -5.28 -5.28 1.35
C MET A 114 -5.80 -3.91 1.78
N ILE A 115 -5.95 -2.98 0.83
CA ILE A 115 -6.52 -1.64 1.10
C ILE A 115 -7.98 -1.77 1.55
N ALA A 116 -8.76 -2.65 0.91
CA ALA A 116 -10.14 -2.92 1.31
C ALA A 116 -10.23 -3.49 2.74
N MET A 117 -9.35 -4.42 3.10
CA MET A 117 -9.25 -4.96 4.47
C MET A 117 -8.90 -3.87 5.49
N ILE A 118 -7.87 -3.05 5.21
CA ILE A 118 -7.47 -1.93 6.06
C ILE A 118 -8.64 -0.96 6.27
N ARG A 119 -9.37 -0.64 5.20
CA ARG A 119 -10.54 0.23 5.27
C ARG A 119 -11.63 -0.37 6.17
N SER A 120 -11.97 -1.64 5.97
CA SER A 120 -12.95 -2.35 6.80
C SER A 120 -12.55 -2.35 8.27
N ASP A 121 -11.27 -2.61 8.57
CA ASP A 121 -10.76 -2.59 9.94
C ASP A 121 -10.88 -1.21 10.59
N LEU A 122 -10.62 -0.13 9.84
CA LEU A 122 -10.76 1.25 10.33
C LEU A 122 -12.23 1.63 10.55
N GLU A 123 -13.11 1.21 9.65
CA GLU A 123 -14.56 1.42 9.77
C GLU A 123 -15.11 0.73 11.03
N LEU A 124 -14.65 -0.49 11.34
CA LEU A 124 -14.99 -1.20 12.58
C LEU A 124 -14.52 -0.46 13.84
N LEU A 125 -13.44 0.30 13.75
CA LEU A 125 -12.96 1.18 14.82
C LEU A 125 -13.67 2.54 14.87
N GLY A 126 -14.65 2.79 13.99
CA GLY A 126 -15.32 4.08 13.86
C GLY A 126 -14.43 5.17 13.25
N VAL A 127 -13.36 4.80 12.56
CA VAL A 127 -12.42 5.71 11.91
C VAL A 127 -12.71 5.78 10.42
N ASN A 128 -13.20 6.92 9.96
CA ASN A 128 -13.55 7.15 8.56
C ASN A 128 -12.64 8.22 7.96
N PHE A 129 -12.16 7.96 6.74
CA PHE A 129 -11.35 8.88 5.93
C PHE A 129 -12.18 9.47 4.79
N ASP A 130 -11.90 10.74 4.49
CA ASP A 130 -12.54 11.49 3.40
C ASP A 130 -11.80 11.24 2.08
N VAL A 131 -10.47 11.09 2.13
CA VAL A 131 -9.59 10.89 0.98
C VAL A 131 -8.65 9.71 1.23
N TRP A 132 -8.51 8.85 0.22
CA TRP A 132 -7.49 7.81 0.14
C TRP A 132 -6.53 8.17 -0.99
N PHE A 133 -5.37 8.68 -0.64
CA PHE A 133 -4.40 9.26 -1.58
C PHE A 133 -3.26 8.28 -1.84
N GLY A 134 -3.07 7.87 -3.10
CA GLY A 134 -1.98 6.97 -3.51
C GLY A 134 -0.70 7.72 -3.88
N GLU A 135 0.44 7.25 -3.39
CA GLU A 135 1.77 7.80 -3.70
C GLU A 135 2.08 7.77 -5.20
N GLN A 136 1.70 6.70 -5.89
CA GLN A 136 1.89 6.56 -7.33
C GLN A 136 1.25 7.73 -8.11
N SER A 137 0.15 8.28 -7.60
CA SER A 137 -0.53 9.42 -8.24
C SER A 137 0.32 10.71 -8.29
N LEU A 138 1.29 10.88 -7.37
CA LEU A 138 2.22 12.02 -7.39
C LEU A 138 3.16 11.99 -8.60
N TYR A 139 3.52 10.77 -9.03
CA TYR A 139 4.39 10.54 -10.18
C TYR A 139 3.59 10.64 -11.47
N ASP A 140 2.46 9.93 -11.54
CA ASP A 140 1.61 9.87 -12.73
C ASP A 140 1.08 11.24 -13.13
N ASN A 141 0.74 12.07 -12.14
CA ASN A 141 0.24 13.44 -12.37
C ASN A 141 1.35 14.49 -12.54
N GLY A 142 2.62 14.08 -12.57
CA GLY A 142 3.77 14.98 -12.75
C GLY A 142 4.00 15.96 -11.60
N GLN A 143 3.31 15.80 -10.46
CA GLN A 143 3.44 16.67 -9.29
C GLN A 143 4.86 16.59 -8.72
N TYR A 144 5.42 15.38 -8.65
CA TYR A 144 6.81 15.17 -8.24
C TYR A 144 7.80 15.99 -9.11
N GLN A 145 7.70 15.86 -10.43
CA GLN A 145 8.59 16.57 -11.36
C GLN A 145 8.47 18.09 -11.20
N LYS A 146 7.24 18.60 -11.07
CA LYS A 146 6.96 20.02 -10.87
C LYS A 146 7.61 20.55 -9.59
N VAL A 147 7.48 19.84 -8.48
CA VAL A 147 8.10 20.22 -7.18
C VAL A 147 9.62 20.19 -7.28
N MET A 148 10.21 19.14 -7.86
CA MET A 148 11.66 19.02 -8.04
C MET A 148 12.23 20.14 -8.92
N SER A 149 11.54 20.49 -10.01
CA SER A 149 11.92 21.64 -10.84
C SER A 149 11.89 22.96 -10.06
N LEU A 150 10.85 23.19 -9.25
CA LEU A 150 10.72 24.41 -8.45
C LEU A 150 11.84 24.53 -7.41
N LEU A 151 12.15 23.44 -6.70
CA LEU A 151 13.21 23.40 -5.70
C LEU A 151 14.59 23.63 -6.32
N ARG A 152 14.87 23.02 -7.48
CA ARG A 152 16.11 23.27 -8.25
C ARG A 152 16.22 24.73 -8.69
N GLN A 153 15.14 25.30 -9.25
CA GLN A 153 15.13 26.69 -9.71
C GLN A 153 15.38 27.70 -8.60
N ARG A 154 14.96 27.39 -7.37
CA ARG A 154 15.16 28.24 -6.20
C ARG A 154 16.48 27.99 -5.46
N GLY A 155 17.32 27.08 -5.96
CA GLY A 155 18.60 26.75 -5.33
C GLY A 155 18.47 26.02 -3.98
N TYR A 156 17.32 25.39 -3.72
CA TYR A 156 17.09 24.61 -2.50
C TYR A 156 17.50 23.15 -2.62
N ILE A 157 18.03 22.74 -3.78
CA ILE A 157 18.59 21.40 -4.00
C ILE A 157 20.03 21.54 -4.44
N THR A 158 20.90 20.79 -3.78
CA THR A 158 22.30 20.59 -4.10
C THR A 158 22.53 19.14 -4.50
N GLU A 159 23.44 18.90 -5.43
CA GLU A 159 23.83 17.54 -5.79
C GLU A 159 25.13 17.20 -5.07
N SER A 160 25.12 16.13 -4.28
CA SER A 160 26.29 15.64 -3.54
C SER A 160 26.37 14.13 -3.73
N GLU A 161 27.51 13.66 -4.23
CA GLU A 161 27.79 12.22 -4.45
C GLU A 161 26.72 11.47 -5.28
N GLY A 162 26.09 12.16 -6.24
CA GLY A 162 25.03 11.58 -7.09
C GLY A 162 23.66 11.47 -6.40
N ALA A 163 23.53 11.97 -5.17
CA ALA A 163 22.26 12.17 -4.50
C ALA A 163 21.87 13.66 -4.52
N LEU A 164 20.56 13.92 -4.62
CA LEU A 164 20.00 15.27 -4.49
C LEU A 164 19.67 15.49 -3.01
N ALA A 165 20.22 16.57 -2.43
CA ALA A 165 20.06 16.98 -1.03
C ALA A 165 19.46 18.40 -0.95
#